data_AF-A0A9E5WT75-F1
#
_entry.id   AF-A0A9E5WT75-F1
#
_cell.length_a   1.000
_cell.length_b   1.000
_cell.length_c   1.000
_cell.angle_alpha   90.00
_cell.angle_beta   90.00
_cell.angle_gamma   90.00
#
_symmetry.space_group_name_H-M   'P 1'
#
loop_
_entity.id
_entity.type
_entity.pdbx_description
1 polymer ?
#
loop_
_entity_poly.entity_id
_entity_poly.type
_entity_poly.pdbx_seq_one_letter_code
_entity_poly.pdbx_strand_id
1 'polypeptide(L)'
;MSRHSDHDRDEMTRRRFVERVARDGAILTGLGTGLTPEMLLLAAENSGPITCGPPKKAKPHRRKAGESFPPLPLPVTPLRRTERKRPPAPPALVAKMALGKTRFRTVDGKRVAYRDWMTDPGDIDSLLRWLNQKLGIRYRPVEGDFAHFSFDPREIPAILLTGHEAMRLPESLRQPLARYVLDGGTIIGDACCGWKDFNDSFHEQIGSLLPGKPLQPLEPDDPLFGAYYQLNDFTYQRSDGTRYAERPCTEGIYVGCRLAVIHSPADLTCGWDGHVHPRGLRVVPDQARQIGANYITYLLGSFQLGRFL
;
A
#
# COMPACT_ATOMS: atom_id res chain seq x y z
N MET A 1 -26.30 53.62 38.95
CA MET A 1 -24.83 53.67 38.85
C MET A 1 -24.31 52.25 39.12
N SER A 2 -23.88 51.53 38.06
CA SER A 2 -22.53 50.95 37.87
C SER A 2 -22.14 49.89 38.93
N ARG A 3 -21.75 48.63 38.66
CA ARG A 3 -21.07 48.01 37.50
C ARG A 3 -21.34 46.49 37.46
N HIS A 4 -21.36 45.92 36.25
CA HIS A 4 -21.16 44.50 35.99
C HIS A 4 -19.70 44.09 36.28
N SER A 5 -19.51 42.92 36.89
CA SER A 5 -18.23 42.21 36.96
C SER A 5 -18.11 41.26 35.78
N ASP A 6 -17.27 41.63 34.81
CA ASP A 6 -17.00 40.85 33.61
C ASP A 6 -15.92 39.80 33.89
N HIS A 7 -16.09 38.63 33.26
CA HIS A 7 -15.30 37.43 33.43
C HIS A 7 -14.23 37.43 32.33
N ASP A 8 -12.99 37.80 32.67
CA ASP A 8 -11.92 37.96 31.70
C ASP A 8 -11.49 36.59 31.13
N ARG A 9 -11.74 36.37 29.85
CA ARG A 9 -11.32 35.19 29.08
C ARG A 9 -9.92 35.48 28.53
N ASP A 10 -8.93 34.73 29.01
CA ASP A 10 -7.54 34.79 28.56
C ASP A 10 -7.41 34.22 27.12
N GLU A 11 -7.54 35.08 26.10
CA GLU A 11 -7.30 34.73 24.71
C GLU A 11 -5.80 34.68 24.39
N MET A 12 -5.30 33.47 24.14
CA MET A 12 -3.91 33.17 23.80
C MET A 12 -3.50 33.80 22.44
N THR A 13 -2.76 34.90 22.47
CA THR A 13 -2.31 35.59 21.26
C THR A 13 -1.06 34.95 20.65
N ARG A 14 -1.01 34.90 19.31
CA ARG A 14 0.03 34.28 18.45
C ARG A 14 1.49 34.61 18.83
N ARG A 15 1.73 35.75 19.48
CA ARG A 15 3.06 36.23 19.88
C ARG A 15 3.62 35.49 21.10
N ARG A 16 2.78 35.12 22.07
CA ARG A 16 3.17 34.32 23.26
C ARG A 16 3.46 32.85 22.92
N PHE A 17 2.85 32.32 21.86
CA PHE A 17 3.15 30.97 21.38
C PHE A 17 4.57 30.86 20.80
N VAL A 18 5.02 31.88 20.06
CA VAL A 18 6.37 31.92 19.46
C VAL A 18 7.46 32.08 20.52
N GLU A 19 7.22 32.86 21.57
CA GLU A 19 8.18 33.03 22.68
C GLU A 19 8.37 31.77 23.53
N ARG A 20 7.34 30.92 23.65
CA ARG A 20 7.43 29.65 24.39
C ARG A 20 8.21 28.57 23.62
N VAL A 21 7.98 28.48 22.30
CA VAL A 21 8.70 27.53 21.43
C VAL A 21 10.20 27.87 21.31
N ALA A 22 10.56 29.16 21.41
CA ALA A 22 11.96 29.57 21.34
C ALA A 22 12.76 29.32 22.64
N ARG A 23 12.10 29.14 23.80
CA ARG A 23 12.77 28.90 25.09
C ARG A 23 13.02 27.43 25.41
N ASP A 24 12.25 26.50 24.84
CA ASP A 24 12.41 25.06 25.09
C ASP A 24 13.39 24.37 24.11
N GLY A 25 13.99 25.14 23.18
CA GLY A 25 14.85 24.65 22.10
C GLY A 25 16.36 24.59 22.41
N ALA A 26 16.79 24.77 23.65
CA ALA A 26 18.21 24.69 24.00
C ALA A 26 18.40 24.05 25.37
N ILE A 27 18.92 22.81 25.39
CA ILE A 27 19.81 22.18 26.38
C ILE A 27 19.63 20.65 26.28
N LEU A 28 20.61 19.96 25.69
CA LEU A 28 21.21 18.70 26.19
C LEU A 28 22.19 18.13 25.17
N THR A 29 23.43 18.61 25.25
CA THR A 29 24.63 17.88 24.82
C THR A 29 25.26 17.25 26.06
N GLY A 30 25.46 15.92 26.06
CA GLY A 30 26.46 15.29 26.91
C GLY A 30 26.12 13.93 27.52
N LEU A 31 26.77 12.89 26.96
CA LEU A 31 27.43 11.75 27.64
C LEU A 31 26.63 10.50 28.07
N GLY A 32 26.89 9.40 27.34
CA GLY A 32 27.05 7.99 27.82
C GLY A 32 25.77 7.25 28.23
N THR A 33 25.48 6.01 27.83
CA THR A 33 26.32 4.86 27.47
C THR A 33 25.47 3.79 26.77
N GLY A 34 26.05 3.04 25.82
CA GLY A 34 25.66 1.64 25.60
C GLY A 34 24.94 1.26 24.31
N LEU A 35 25.46 1.65 23.15
CA LEU A 35 25.30 0.84 21.93
C LEU A 35 26.70 0.61 21.38
N THR A 36 27.17 -0.64 21.43
CA THR A 36 28.48 -1.00 20.88
C THR A 36 28.45 -0.80 19.36
N PRO A 37 29.59 -0.48 18.72
CA PRO A 37 29.67 -0.35 17.27
C PRO A 37 29.18 -1.60 16.52
N GLU A 38 29.23 -2.78 17.14
CA GLU A 38 28.69 -4.04 16.61
C GLU A 38 27.16 -4.07 16.55
N MET A 39 26.44 -3.46 17.50
CA MET A 39 24.97 -3.34 17.42
C MET A 39 24.53 -2.37 16.32
N LEU A 40 25.33 -1.34 16.03
CA LEU A 40 25.07 -0.42 14.92
C LEU A 40 25.42 -1.06 13.57
N LEU A 41 26.42 -1.96 13.53
CA LEU A 41 26.77 -2.72 12.34
C LEU A 41 25.71 -3.78 11.99
N LEU A 42 25.17 -4.50 12.98
CA LEU A 42 24.10 -5.50 12.75
C LEU A 42 22.78 -4.86 12.27
N ALA A 43 22.50 -3.61 12.66
CA ALA A 43 21.38 -2.85 12.11
C ALA A 43 21.67 -2.32 10.68
N ALA A 44 22.94 -2.15 10.32
CA ALA A 44 23.36 -1.69 9.00
C ALA A 44 23.45 -2.82 7.96
N GLU A 45 23.68 -4.07 8.37
CA GLU A 45 23.73 -5.24 7.48
C GLU A 45 22.40 -5.56 6.79
N ASN A 46 21.27 -5.05 7.31
CA ASN A 46 19.96 -5.18 6.67
C ASN A 46 19.61 -4.04 5.71
N SER A 47 20.49 -3.07 5.47
CA SER A 47 20.23 -1.92 4.58
C SER A 47 20.60 -2.18 3.11
N GLY A 48 20.12 -3.29 2.56
CA GLY A 48 20.07 -3.49 1.10
C GLY A 48 19.29 -2.36 0.39
N PRO A 49 19.29 -2.31 -0.96
CA PRO A 49 18.42 -1.37 -1.67
C PRO A 49 17.00 -1.45 -1.11
N ILE A 50 16.46 -0.28 -0.74
CA ILE A 50 15.14 -0.15 -0.05
C ILE A 50 14.03 -0.71 -0.94
N THR A 51 14.24 -0.67 -2.26
CA THR A 51 13.43 -1.39 -3.23
C THR A 51 14.02 -2.78 -3.45
N CYS A 52 13.26 -3.81 -3.10
CA CYS A 52 13.65 -5.20 -3.29
C CYS A 52 13.36 -5.70 -4.73
N GLY A 53 12.46 -5.03 -5.45
CA GLY A 53 12.08 -5.36 -6.83
C GLY A 53 12.74 -4.55 -7.95
N PRO A 54 12.70 -5.04 -9.20
CA PRO A 54 13.18 -4.32 -10.38
C PRO A 54 12.37 -3.03 -10.65
N PRO A 55 12.96 -2.02 -11.32
CA PRO A 55 12.24 -0.80 -11.66
C PRO A 55 11.09 -1.08 -12.63
N LYS A 56 10.02 -0.29 -12.50
CA LYS A 56 8.81 -0.42 -13.30
C LYS A 56 9.10 -0.24 -14.79
N LYS A 57 8.46 -1.07 -15.63
CA LYS A 57 8.55 -0.97 -17.10
C LYS A 57 7.92 0.33 -17.59
N ALA A 58 8.57 0.99 -18.55
CA ALA A 58 8.05 2.20 -19.18
C ALA A 58 6.73 1.92 -19.93
N LYS A 59 5.83 2.91 -19.94
CA LYS A 59 4.53 2.78 -20.63
C LYS A 59 4.75 2.64 -22.14
N PRO A 60 4.09 1.68 -22.81
CA PRO A 60 4.23 1.52 -24.25
C PRO A 60 3.63 2.73 -24.98
N HIS A 61 4.39 3.29 -25.91
CA HIS A 61 3.93 4.40 -26.76
C HIS A 61 3.47 3.87 -28.12
N ARG A 62 2.15 3.78 -28.33
CA ARG A 62 1.58 3.40 -29.63
C ARG A 62 1.27 4.63 -30.47
N ARG A 63 1.89 4.73 -31.65
CA ARG A 63 1.57 5.72 -32.68
C ARG A 63 1.04 4.97 -33.90
N LYS A 64 -0.10 5.39 -34.44
CA LYS A 64 -0.53 4.96 -35.79
C LYS A 64 -0.32 6.15 -36.72
N ALA A 65 0.27 5.89 -37.89
CA ALA A 65 0.25 6.84 -38.99
C ALA A 65 -1.09 6.67 -39.73
N GLY A 66 -1.73 7.79 -40.04
CA GLY A 66 -2.88 7.85 -40.93
C GLY A 66 -2.70 8.99 -41.92
N GLU A 67 -3.16 8.79 -43.15
CA GLU A 67 -3.24 9.84 -44.16
C GLU A 67 -4.65 10.38 -44.15
N SER A 68 -4.80 11.67 -43.89
CA SER A 68 -6.10 12.35 -44.04
C SER A 68 -6.15 12.97 -45.42
N PHE A 69 -7.17 12.63 -46.20
CA PHE A 69 -7.49 13.35 -47.44
C PHE A 69 -8.25 14.64 -47.07
N PRO A 70 -7.74 15.84 -47.38
CA PRO A 70 -8.56 17.04 -47.33
C PRO A 70 -9.71 16.93 -48.36
N PRO A 71 -10.88 17.54 -48.07
CA PRO A 71 -11.99 17.58 -49.01
C PRO A 71 -11.59 18.37 -50.28
N LEU A 72 -11.97 17.81 -51.44
CA LEU A 72 -11.63 18.22 -52.82
C LEU A 72 -11.98 19.67 -53.19
N PRO A 73 -11.38 20.27 -54.27
CA PRO A 73 -10.72 19.60 -55.41
C PRO A 73 -9.18 19.73 -55.51
N LEU A 74 -8.60 18.77 -56.26
CA LEU A 74 -7.17 18.46 -56.49
C LEU A 74 -6.36 19.61 -57.14
N PRO A 75 -5.00 19.62 -57.03
CA PRO A 75 -4.11 18.55 -56.56
C PRO A 75 -3.78 18.64 -55.07
N VAL A 76 -4.07 17.55 -54.34
CA VAL A 76 -3.89 17.45 -52.89
C VAL A 76 -2.64 16.66 -52.56
N THR A 77 -1.75 17.22 -51.75
CA THR A 77 -0.66 16.49 -51.10
C THR A 77 -1.18 15.82 -49.82
N PRO A 78 -1.03 14.49 -49.64
CA PRO A 78 -1.49 13.82 -48.43
C PRO A 78 -0.76 14.35 -47.20
N LEU A 79 -1.53 14.82 -46.20
CA LEU A 79 -0.95 15.26 -44.92
C LEU A 79 -0.77 14.04 -44.01
N ARG A 80 0.49 13.71 -43.70
CA ARG A 80 0.81 12.63 -42.76
C ARG A 80 0.44 13.06 -41.34
N ARG A 81 -0.64 12.50 -40.78
CA ARG A 81 -1.00 12.70 -39.37
C ARG A 81 -0.51 11.51 -38.56
N THR A 82 0.22 11.79 -37.49
CA THR A 82 0.54 10.77 -36.48
C THR A 82 -0.35 10.98 -35.28
N GLU A 83 -1.15 9.97 -34.95
CA GLU A 83 -2.03 10.02 -33.79
C GLU A 83 -1.51 9.07 -32.72
N ARG A 84 -1.36 9.59 -31.49
CA ARG A 84 -1.08 8.77 -30.32
C ARG A 84 -2.37 8.09 -29.91
N LYS A 85 -2.46 6.77 -30.15
CA LYS A 85 -3.62 6.00 -29.69
C LYS A 85 -3.41 5.58 -28.24
N ARG A 86 -4.33 5.96 -27.37
CA ARG A 86 -4.45 5.45 -26.00
C ARG A 86 -5.71 4.60 -25.96
N PRO A 87 -5.61 3.25 -26.02
CA PRO A 87 -6.79 2.41 -25.83
C PRO A 87 -7.39 2.70 -24.44
N PRO A 88 -8.71 2.50 -24.26
CA PRO A 88 -9.33 2.65 -22.94
C PRO A 88 -8.60 1.73 -21.95
N ALA A 89 -8.20 2.31 -20.82
CA ALA A 89 -7.54 1.54 -19.77
C ALA A 89 -8.56 0.57 -19.14
N PRO A 90 -8.14 -0.64 -18.76
CA PRO A 90 -8.99 -1.52 -17.97
C PRO A 90 -9.47 -0.82 -16.68
N PRO A 91 -10.61 -1.25 -16.11
CA PRO A 91 -11.05 -0.76 -14.81
C PRO A 91 -9.98 -0.98 -13.74
N ALA A 92 -9.90 -0.03 -12.80
CA ALA A 92 -9.03 -0.16 -11.64
C ALA A 92 -9.61 -1.19 -10.67
N LEU A 93 -8.76 -2.00 -10.05
CA LEU A 93 -9.19 -2.97 -9.04
C LEU A 93 -8.56 -2.73 -7.67
N VAL A 94 -7.23 -2.54 -7.67
CA VAL A 94 -6.46 -2.34 -6.45
C VAL A 94 -5.65 -1.05 -6.59
N ALA A 95 -5.75 -0.15 -5.62
CA ALA A 95 -4.90 1.01 -5.51
C ALA A 95 -3.79 0.79 -4.48
N LYS A 96 -2.53 0.83 -4.92
CA LYS A 96 -1.37 0.86 -4.03
C LYS A 96 -1.18 2.28 -3.52
N MET A 97 -1.28 2.46 -2.21
CA MET A 97 -1.31 3.80 -1.60
C MET A 97 0.07 4.27 -1.17
N ALA A 98 0.37 5.53 -1.50
CA ALA A 98 1.62 6.17 -1.15
C ALA A 98 1.65 6.56 0.34
N LEU A 99 2.25 5.70 1.16
CA LEU A 99 2.43 5.87 2.60
C LEU A 99 3.91 6.07 3.01
N GLY A 100 4.10 6.64 4.20
CA GLY A 100 5.42 6.84 4.79
C GLY A 100 6.00 8.24 4.59
N LYS A 101 6.94 8.61 5.46
CA LYS A 101 7.62 9.91 5.43
C LYS A 101 8.52 9.98 4.20
N THR A 102 8.61 11.17 3.60
CA THR A 102 9.58 11.40 2.52
C THR A 102 10.97 11.53 3.13
N ARG A 103 11.84 10.59 2.80
CA ARG A 103 13.25 10.60 3.19
C ARG A 103 14.11 10.88 1.97
N PHE A 104 15.29 11.43 2.16
CA PHE A 104 16.23 11.71 1.08
C PHE A 104 17.44 10.81 1.24
N ARG A 105 17.84 10.14 0.17
CA ARG A 105 19.10 9.39 0.10
C ARG A 105 19.89 9.84 -1.10
N THR A 106 21.20 9.88 -0.96
CA THR A 106 22.09 10.10 -2.10
C THR A 106 22.36 8.75 -2.77
N VAL A 107 21.85 8.57 -3.99
CA VAL A 107 22.13 7.41 -4.86
C VAL A 107 22.89 7.97 -6.06
N ASP A 108 24.07 7.41 -6.34
CA ASP A 108 24.95 7.86 -7.45
C ASP A 108 25.21 9.38 -7.45
N GLY A 109 25.47 9.96 -6.27
CA GLY A 109 25.72 11.40 -6.10
C GLY A 109 24.48 12.29 -6.24
N LYS A 110 23.29 11.73 -6.51
CA LYS A 110 22.03 12.46 -6.62
C LYS A 110 21.16 12.24 -5.39
N ARG A 111 20.65 13.34 -4.81
CA ARG A 111 19.64 13.27 -3.74
C ARG A 111 18.30 12.84 -4.34
N VAL A 112 17.90 11.61 -4.04
CA VAL A 112 16.60 11.05 -4.42
C VAL A 112 15.71 11.01 -3.19
N ALA A 113 14.51 11.57 -3.34
CA ALA A 113 13.46 11.44 -2.34
C ALA A 113 12.80 10.05 -2.47
N TYR A 114 12.68 9.31 -1.37
CA TYR A 114 12.01 8.02 -1.31
C TYR A 114 10.97 8.00 -0.20
N ARG A 115 9.99 7.09 -0.34
CA ARG A 115 9.00 6.77 0.68
C ARG A 115 8.88 5.26 0.77
N ASP A 116 8.49 4.76 1.94
CA ASP A 116 8.56 3.33 2.26
C ASP A 116 7.51 2.47 1.52
N TRP A 117 6.42 3.05 1.02
CA TRP A 117 5.39 2.31 0.29
C TRP A 117 5.80 1.64 -1.03
N MET A 118 6.95 2.01 -1.60
CA MET A 118 7.43 1.49 -2.88
C MET A 118 8.56 0.45 -2.69
N THR A 119 8.42 -0.42 -1.70
CA THR A 119 9.33 -1.57 -1.48
C THR A 119 9.42 -2.45 -2.74
N ASP A 120 8.25 -2.77 -3.30
CA ASP A 120 8.06 -3.65 -4.44
C ASP A 120 7.38 -2.90 -5.59
N PRO A 121 8.13 -2.34 -6.56
CA PRO A 121 7.55 -1.54 -7.64
C PRO A 121 6.64 -2.33 -8.60
N GLY A 122 6.82 -3.65 -8.70
CA GLY A 122 6.11 -4.51 -9.63
C GLY A 122 5.06 -5.43 -9.00
N ASP A 123 4.88 -5.42 -7.68
CA ASP A 123 3.97 -6.28 -6.90
C ASP A 123 2.60 -6.59 -7.55
N ILE A 124 1.62 -5.72 -7.36
CA ILE A 124 0.24 -5.90 -7.77
C ILE A 124 0.09 -5.82 -9.30
N ASP A 125 1.00 -5.12 -9.97
CA ASP A 125 1.06 -5.03 -11.43
C ASP A 125 1.48 -6.36 -12.07
N SER A 126 2.45 -7.05 -11.46
CA SER A 126 2.87 -8.41 -11.85
C SER A 126 1.77 -9.42 -11.56
N LEU A 127 1.18 -9.37 -10.36
CA LEU A 127 0.08 -10.25 -9.97
C LEU A 127 -1.12 -10.10 -10.91
N LEU A 128 -1.63 -8.88 -11.13
CA LEU A 128 -2.78 -8.66 -11.99
C LEU A 128 -2.49 -9.00 -13.45
N ARG A 129 -1.26 -8.78 -13.95
CA ARG A 129 -0.89 -9.21 -15.30
C ARG A 129 -0.96 -10.73 -15.44
N TRP A 130 -0.44 -11.47 -14.46
CA TRP A 130 -0.51 -12.92 -14.43
C TRP A 130 -1.95 -13.42 -14.30
N LEU A 131 -2.76 -12.82 -13.43
CA LEU A 131 -4.17 -13.19 -13.26
C LEU A 131 -5.04 -12.85 -14.47
N ASN A 132 -4.81 -11.71 -15.12
CA ASN A 132 -5.52 -11.35 -16.35
C ASN A 132 -5.33 -12.42 -17.45
N GLN A 133 -4.12 -13.01 -17.54
CA GLN A 133 -3.84 -14.09 -18.47
C GLN A 133 -4.46 -15.41 -18.00
N LYS A 134 -4.38 -15.71 -16.71
CA LYS A 134 -4.80 -16.99 -16.14
C LYS A 134 -6.31 -17.16 -16.00
N LEU A 135 -7.00 -16.13 -15.51
CA LEU A 135 -8.43 -16.12 -15.22
C LEU A 135 -9.25 -15.50 -16.36
N GLY A 136 -8.60 -14.95 -17.40
CA GLY A 136 -9.28 -14.23 -18.49
C GLY A 136 -9.92 -12.90 -18.06
N ILE A 137 -9.55 -12.36 -16.90
CA ILE A 137 -10.05 -11.07 -16.40
C ILE A 137 -9.24 -9.88 -17.00
N ARG A 138 -9.76 -8.66 -16.85
CA ARG A 138 -9.12 -7.44 -17.35
C ARG A 138 -9.20 -6.31 -16.34
N TYR A 139 -8.27 -6.30 -15.39
CA TYR A 139 -8.12 -5.24 -14.39
C TYR A 139 -6.72 -4.65 -14.39
N ARG A 140 -6.60 -3.42 -13.88
CA ARG A 140 -5.31 -2.77 -13.68
C ARG A 140 -5.12 -2.32 -12.23
N PRO A 141 -3.87 -2.27 -11.75
CA PRO A 141 -3.58 -1.55 -10.52
C PRO A 141 -3.54 -0.05 -10.77
N VAL A 142 -3.69 0.72 -9.69
CA VAL A 142 -3.48 2.16 -9.66
C VAL A 142 -2.50 2.46 -8.54
N GLU A 143 -1.63 3.44 -8.74
CA GLU A 143 -0.83 4.03 -7.66
C GLU A 143 -1.48 5.37 -7.32
N GLY A 144 -1.67 5.64 -6.04
CA GLY A 144 -2.37 6.83 -5.60
C GLY A 144 -1.87 7.35 -4.27
N ASP A 145 -2.20 8.59 -3.97
CA ASP A 145 -2.11 9.16 -2.63
C ASP A 145 -3.52 9.41 -2.09
N PHE A 146 -3.65 9.52 -0.77
CA PHE A 146 -4.95 9.78 -0.14
C PHE A 146 -5.50 11.20 -0.40
N ALA A 147 -4.70 12.11 -0.97
CA ALA A 147 -5.16 13.47 -1.27
C ALA A 147 -6.03 13.51 -2.53
N HIS A 148 -5.76 12.64 -3.50
CA HIS A 148 -6.50 12.53 -4.76
C HIS A 148 -7.25 11.20 -4.91
N PHE A 149 -7.34 10.42 -3.83
CA PHE A 149 -8.00 9.12 -3.83
C PHE A 149 -9.51 9.27 -3.88
N SER A 150 -10.15 8.46 -4.73
CA SER A 150 -11.60 8.29 -4.70
C SER A 150 -11.96 7.25 -3.65
N PHE A 151 -12.64 7.68 -2.58
CA PHE A 151 -13.15 6.80 -1.52
C PHE A 151 -14.43 6.05 -1.93
N ASP A 152 -14.68 5.90 -3.24
CA ASP A 152 -15.79 5.11 -3.76
C ASP A 152 -15.31 3.69 -4.13
N PRO A 153 -15.77 2.65 -3.40
CA PRO A 153 -15.43 1.26 -3.71
C PRO A 153 -15.79 0.83 -5.13
N ARG A 154 -16.72 1.51 -5.80
CA ARG A 154 -17.11 1.21 -7.20
C ARG A 154 -16.03 1.59 -8.20
N GLU A 155 -15.22 2.59 -7.88
CA GLU A 155 -14.10 3.01 -8.73
C GLU A 155 -12.83 2.24 -8.36
N ILE A 156 -12.60 2.06 -7.06
CA ILE A 156 -11.44 1.35 -6.52
C ILE A 156 -11.91 0.40 -5.41
N PRO A 157 -12.15 -0.88 -5.72
CA PRO A 157 -12.65 -1.85 -4.75
C PRO A 157 -11.71 -2.16 -3.58
N ALA A 158 -10.39 -2.09 -3.80
CA ALA A 158 -9.41 -2.41 -2.77
C ALA A 158 -8.25 -1.42 -2.73
N ILE A 159 -7.71 -1.18 -1.54
CA ILE A 159 -6.45 -0.48 -1.33
C ILE A 159 -5.39 -1.45 -0.79
N LEU A 160 -4.16 -1.33 -1.29
CA LEU A 160 -2.99 -2.05 -0.82
C LEU A 160 -2.07 -1.09 -0.07
N LEU A 161 -1.80 -1.41 1.19
CA LEU A 161 -0.85 -0.74 2.07
C LEU A 161 0.31 -1.71 2.30
N THR A 162 1.53 -1.31 1.95
CA THR A 162 2.74 -2.12 2.16
C THR A 162 3.89 -1.22 2.61
N GLY A 163 4.84 -1.77 3.35
CA GLY A 163 6.00 -1.07 3.86
C GLY A 163 6.85 -1.93 4.80
N HIS A 164 8.01 -1.40 5.17
CA HIS A 164 8.89 -1.92 6.21
C HIS A 164 8.77 -1.14 7.52
N GLU A 165 8.50 0.17 7.43
CA GLU A 165 8.46 1.09 8.55
C GLU A 165 7.05 1.23 9.13
N ALA A 166 6.97 1.76 10.36
CA ALA A 166 5.70 2.11 10.98
C ALA A 166 4.89 3.09 10.11
N MET A 167 3.67 2.69 9.76
CA MET A 167 2.74 3.53 9.00
C MET A 167 1.92 4.42 9.93
N ARG A 168 1.60 5.63 9.46
CA ARG A 168 0.72 6.56 10.17
C ARG A 168 -0.29 7.14 9.22
N LEU A 169 -1.57 6.91 9.49
CA LEU A 169 -2.67 7.55 8.79
C LEU A 169 -2.91 8.93 9.43
N PRO A 170 -3.02 9.99 8.64
CA PRO A 170 -3.52 11.28 9.13
C PRO A 170 -4.91 11.11 9.76
N GLU A 171 -5.17 11.78 10.89
CA GLU A 171 -6.46 11.71 11.57
C GLU A 171 -7.62 12.12 10.65
N SER A 172 -7.37 13.03 9.70
CA SER A 172 -8.34 13.46 8.69
C SER A 172 -8.82 12.33 7.78
N LEU A 173 -8.04 11.24 7.64
CA LEU A 173 -8.41 10.08 6.82
C LEU A 173 -9.21 9.03 7.58
N ARG A 174 -9.28 9.12 8.91
CA ARG A 174 -9.93 8.10 9.73
C ARG A 174 -11.40 7.92 9.37
N GLN A 175 -12.18 8.99 9.35
CA GLN A 175 -13.60 8.91 9.01
C GLN A 175 -13.83 8.50 7.54
N PRO A 176 -13.17 9.11 6.53
CA PRO A 176 -13.31 8.67 5.13
C PRO A 176 -12.94 7.21 4.89
N LEU A 177 -11.85 6.72 5.50
CA LEU A 177 -11.43 5.33 5.34
C LEU A 177 -12.37 4.36 6.05
N ALA A 178 -12.85 4.71 7.24
CA ALA A 178 -13.84 3.88 7.94
C ALA A 178 -15.11 3.78 7.10
N ARG A 179 -15.56 4.90 6.51
CA ARG A 179 -16.71 4.91 5.61
C ARG A 179 -16.47 4.09 4.34
N TYR A 180 -15.29 4.22 3.72
CA TYR A 180 -14.90 3.41 2.55
C TYR A 180 -14.99 1.91 2.84
N VAL A 181 -14.51 1.47 4.02
CA VAL A 181 -14.62 0.06 4.43
C VAL A 181 -16.07 -0.35 4.65
N LEU A 182 -16.89 0.50 5.28
CA LEU A 182 -18.30 0.20 5.48
C LEU A 182 -19.09 0.16 4.16
N ASP A 183 -18.74 1.01 3.18
CA ASP A 183 -19.38 1.09 1.86
C ASP A 183 -18.99 -0.03 0.89
N GLY A 184 -18.17 -0.98 1.34
CA GLY A 184 -17.79 -2.15 0.55
C GLY A 184 -16.34 -2.19 0.09
N GLY A 185 -15.54 -1.18 0.41
CA GLY A 185 -14.10 -1.15 0.11
C GLY A 185 -13.31 -2.14 0.97
N THR A 186 -12.23 -2.70 0.42
CA THR A 186 -11.34 -3.60 1.16
C THR A 186 -9.97 -2.95 1.38
N ILE A 187 -9.39 -3.16 2.56
CA ILE A 187 -8.01 -2.77 2.87
C ILE A 187 -7.16 -4.03 2.95
N ILE A 188 -6.07 -4.07 2.17
CA ILE A 188 -5.06 -5.11 2.21
C ILE A 188 -3.80 -4.50 2.80
N GLY A 189 -3.33 -5.02 3.93
CA GLY A 189 -2.05 -4.68 4.55
C GLY A 189 -1.04 -5.80 4.34
N ASP A 190 0.13 -5.49 3.81
CA ASP A 190 1.22 -6.46 3.64
C ASP A 190 2.49 -5.91 4.28
N ALA A 191 3.03 -6.64 5.26
CA ALA A 191 4.31 -6.31 5.84
C ALA A 191 5.44 -6.83 4.97
N CYS A 192 6.03 -5.93 4.19
CA CYS A 192 7.16 -6.28 3.34
C CYS A 192 8.31 -6.79 4.23
N CYS A 193 8.93 -7.89 3.83
CA CYS A 193 9.90 -8.65 4.62
C CYS A 193 9.44 -9.08 6.04
N GLY A 194 8.15 -8.99 6.38
CA GLY A 194 7.60 -9.32 7.70
C GLY A 194 8.06 -8.39 8.84
N TRP A 195 8.25 -7.10 8.55
CA TRP A 195 8.74 -6.14 9.55
C TRP A 195 7.71 -5.88 10.65
N LYS A 196 8.19 -5.98 11.90
CA LYS A 196 7.36 -5.79 13.10
C LYS A 196 6.80 -4.37 13.22
N ASP A 197 7.59 -3.35 12.87
CA ASP A 197 7.17 -1.94 12.96
C ASP A 197 5.94 -1.66 12.09
N PHE A 198 5.91 -2.21 10.87
CA PHE A 198 4.73 -2.12 10.01
C PHE A 198 3.54 -2.87 10.63
N ASN A 199 3.72 -4.13 11.04
CA ASN A 199 2.67 -4.95 11.66
C ASN A 199 2.01 -4.25 12.87
N ASP A 200 2.83 -3.81 13.84
CA ASP A 200 2.35 -3.16 15.06
C ASP A 200 1.58 -1.87 14.73
N SER A 201 2.14 -1.05 13.84
CA SER A 201 1.49 0.19 13.43
C SER A 201 0.20 -0.08 12.64
N PHE A 202 0.15 -1.12 11.82
CA PHE A 202 -1.05 -1.50 11.07
C PHE A 202 -2.18 -1.87 12.04
N HIS A 203 -1.87 -2.68 13.06
CA HIS A 203 -2.82 -3.01 14.13
C HIS A 203 -3.36 -1.77 14.86
N GLU A 204 -2.48 -0.85 15.25
CA GLU A 204 -2.88 0.39 15.93
C GLU A 204 -3.78 1.28 15.05
N GLN A 205 -3.38 1.47 13.79
CA GLN A 205 -4.09 2.34 12.85
C GLN A 205 -5.46 1.75 12.47
N ILE A 206 -5.54 0.43 12.23
CA ILE A 206 -6.81 -0.24 11.92
C ILE A 206 -7.72 -0.33 13.15
N GLY A 207 -7.18 -0.60 14.35
CA GLY A 207 -7.95 -0.58 15.59
C GLY A 207 -8.54 0.80 15.88
N SER A 208 -7.82 1.86 15.53
CA SER A 208 -8.35 3.22 15.55
C SER A 208 -9.41 3.42 14.45
N LEU A 209 -9.18 2.91 13.24
CA LEU A 209 -10.12 3.05 12.13
C LEU A 209 -11.49 2.41 12.38
N LEU A 210 -11.50 1.22 12.98
CA LEU A 210 -12.70 0.43 13.28
C LEU A 210 -12.76 0.06 14.77
N PRO A 211 -13.13 1.01 15.66
CA PRO A 211 -13.19 0.75 17.10
C PRO A 211 -14.12 -0.42 17.43
N GLY A 212 -13.65 -1.34 18.29
CA GLY A 212 -14.42 -2.52 18.70
C GLY A 212 -14.38 -3.70 17.73
N LYS A 213 -13.62 -3.61 16.63
CA LYS A 213 -13.37 -4.72 15.68
C LYS A 213 -11.86 -4.95 15.55
N PRO A 214 -11.23 -5.70 16.48
CA PRO A 214 -9.80 -5.99 16.40
C PRO A 214 -9.50 -6.90 15.19
N LEU A 215 -8.29 -6.77 14.63
CA LEU A 215 -7.74 -7.78 13.72
C LEU A 215 -7.64 -9.11 14.45
N GLN A 216 -8.11 -10.18 13.83
CA GLN A 216 -8.06 -11.52 14.36
C GLN A 216 -7.39 -12.44 13.33
N PRO A 217 -6.61 -13.44 13.76
CA PRO A 217 -6.12 -14.50 12.88
C PRO A 217 -7.28 -15.17 12.15
N LEU A 218 -7.11 -15.41 10.86
CA LEU A 218 -8.09 -16.17 10.07
C LEU A 218 -7.89 -17.66 10.28
N GLU A 219 -8.99 -18.39 10.41
CA GLU A 219 -8.94 -19.85 10.47
C GLU A 219 -8.53 -20.44 9.11
N PRO A 220 -7.85 -21.60 9.05
CA PRO A 220 -7.45 -22.23 7.79
C PRO A 220 -8.62 -22.51 6.82
N ASP A 221 -9.84 -22.63 7.36
CA ASP A 221 -11.06 -22.92 6.61
C ASP A 221 -11.73 -21.64 6.06
N ASP A 222 -11.13 -20.47 6.27
CA ASP A 222 -11.64 -19.18 5.83
C ASP A 222 -11.83 -19.14 4.29
N PRO A 223 -12.94 -18.58 3.77
CA PRO A 223 -13.19 -18.49 2.33
C PRO A 223 -12.07 -17.83 1.53
N LEU A 224 -11.26 -16.96 2.15
CA LEU A 224 -10.08 -16.38 1.53
C LEU A 224 -9.07 -17.45 1.09
N PHE A 225 -8.91 -18.53 1.83
CA PHE A 225 -7.92 -19.56 1.52
C PHE A 225 -8.41 -20.62 0.53
N GLY A 226 -9.70 -20.61 0.19
CA GLY A 226 -10.34 -21.51 -0.78
C GLY A 226 -10.93 -20.83 -2.02
N ALA A 227 -10.77 -19.51 -2.19
CA ALA A 227 -11.49 -18.75 -3.22
C ALA A 227 -11.18 -19.15 -4.67
N TYR A 228 -9.95 -19.61 -4.95
CA TYR A 228 -9.56 -20.10 -6.29
C TYR A 228 -8.61 -21.30 -6.21
N TYR A 229 -7.57 -21.19 -5.39
CA TYR A 229 -6.74 -22.29 -4.90
C TYR A 229 -7.18 -22.70 -3.52
N GLN A 230 -7.15 -24.01 -3.23
CA GLN A 230 -7.31 -24.51 -1.86
C GLN A 230 -5.94 -24.52 -1.17
N LEU A 231 -5.76 -23.65 -0.17
CA LEU A 231 -4.50 -23.47 0.54
C LEU A 231 -4.72 -23.68 2.05
N ASN A 232 -4.28 -24.83 2.58
CA ASN A 232 -4.46 -25.11 4.01
C ASN A 232 -3.25 -24.67 4.86
N ASP A 233 -2.04 -24.76 4.29
CA ASP A 233 -0.79 -24.37 4.94
C ASP A 233 0.03 -23.48 4.02
N PHE A 234 0.78 -22.53 4.59
CA PHE A 234 1.73 -21.69 3.89
C PHE A 234 3.16 -22.16 4.15
N THR A 235 3.96 -22.19 3.09
CA THR A 235 5.40 -22.40 3.15
C THR A 235 6.06 -21.05 3.33
N TYR A 236 6.53 -20.79 4.53
CA TYR A 236 7.28 -19.60 4.88
C TYR A 236 8.77 -19.81 4.61
N GLN A 237 9.46 -18.72 4.27
CA GLN A 237 10.90 -18.66 4.13
C GLN A 237 11.46 -17.55 5.01
N ARG A 238 12.48 -17.88 5.82
CA ARG A 238 13.21 -16.93 6.67
C ARG A 238 14.46 -16.38 5.97
N SER A 239 15.07 -15.38 6.58
CA SER A 239 16.30 -14.73 6.10
C SER A 239 17.49 -15.69 5.99
N ASP A 240 17.57 -16.71 6.85
CA ASP A 240 18.58 -17.76 6.80
C ASP A 240 18.37 -18.77 5.66
N GLY A 241 17.30 -18.59 4.87
CA GLY A 241 16.94 -19.46 3.75
C GLY A 241 16.13 -20.68 4.14
N THR A 242 15.95 -20.96 5.44
CA THR A 242 15.14 -22.08 5.93
C THR A 242 13.69 -21.91 5.52
N ARG A 243 13.04 -23.04 5.26
CA ARG A 243 11.63 -23.11 4.89
C ARG A 243 10.89 -24.02 5.84
N TYR A 244 9.69 -23.61 6.23
CA TYR A 244 8.81 -24.41 7.06
C TYR A 244 7.36 -24.18 6.62
N ALA A 245 6.54 -25.22 6.78
CA ALA A 245 5.10 -25.15 6.54
C ALA A 245 4.41 -24.86 7.87
N GLU A 246 3.53 -23.88 7.88
CA GLU A 246 2.69 -23.53 9.03
C GLU A 246 1.36 -22.97 8.52
N ARG A 247 0.35 -22.90 9.38
CA ARG A 247 -0.95 -22.32 9.05
C ARG A 247 -0.79 -20.88 8.53
N PRO A 248 -1.73 -20.39 7.72
CA PRO A 248 -1.73 -19.00 7.28
C PRO A 248 -1.74 -18.04 8.49
N CYS A 249 -0.76 -17.15 8.56
CA CYS A 249 -0.68 -16.09 9.59
C CYS A 249 -1.52 -14.87 9.22
N THR A 250 -2.38 -14.97 8.19
CA THR A 250 -3.19 -13.85 7.73
C THR A 250 -4.23 -13.50 8.78
N GLU A 251 -4.39 -12.22 9.02
CA GLU A 251 -5.37 -11.67 9.94
C GLU A 251 -6.42 -10.88 9.17
N GLY A 252 -7.58 -10.66 9.78
CA GLY A 252 -8.57 -9.81 9.15
C GLY A 252 -9.71 -9.37 10.05
N ILE A 253 -10.56 -8.53 9.46
CA ILE A 253 -11.77 -8.00 10.10
C ILE A 253 -12.95 -8.25 9.17
N TYR A 254 -13.96 -8.92 9.71
CA TYR A 254 -15.25 -9.10 9.06
C TYR A 254 -16.19 -7.91 9.31
N VAL A 255 -16.79 -7.42 8.23
CA VAL A 255 -17.90 -6.45 8.26
C VAL A 255 -19.07 -7.09 7.53
N GLY A 256 -20.14 -7.40 8.27
CA GLY A 256 -21.23 -8.24 7.76
C GLY A 256 -20.71 -9.63 7.38
N CYS A 257 -21.00 -10.07 6.15
CA CYS A 257 -20.63 -11.40 5.64
C CYS A 257 -19.35 -11.38 4.77
N ARG A 258 -18.54 -10.32 4.82
CA ARG A 258 -17.31 -10.19 4.02
C ARG A 258 -16.11 -9.80 4.86
N LEU A 259 -14.94 -10.20 4.39
CA LEU A 259 -13.65 -9.82 4.89
C LEU A 259 -13.28 -8.43 4.34
N ALA A 260 -13.33 -7.43 5.20
CA ALA A 260 -13.24 -6.02 4.82
C ALA A 260 -11.82 -5.46 5.04
N VAL A 261 -11.09 -5.99 6.00
CA VAL A 261 -9.65 -5.73 6.18
C VAL A 261 -8.93 -7.07 6.19
N ILE A 262 -7.84 -7.15 5.43
CA ILE A 262 -6.98 -8.31 5.32
C ILE A 262 -5.56 -7.84 5.61
N HIS A 263 -4.84 -8.54 6.48
CA HIS A 263 -3.46 -8.23 6.80
C HIS A 263 -2.61 -9.49 6.73
N SER A 264 -1.49 -9.44 6.00
CA SER A 264 -0.47 -10.47 6.05
C SER A 264 0.74 -9.96 6.84
N PRO A 265 1.03 -10.56 8.02
CA PRO A 265 2.23 -10.26 8.79
C PRO A 265 3.52 -10.78 8.15
N ALA A 266 3.40 -11.73 7.23
CA ALA A 266 4.50 -12.25 6.41
C ALA A 266 4.35 -11.74 4.96
N ASP A 267 5.47 -11.46 4.32
CA ASP A 267 5.50 -10.82 3.01
C ASP A 267 4.90 -11.68 1.89
N LEU A 268 3.90 -11.11 1.20
CA LEU A 268 3.34 -11.63 -0.05
C LEU A 268 3.76 -10.79 -1.26
N THR A 269 3.98 -9.48 -1.12
CA THR A 269 4.22 -8.55 -2.24
C THR A 269 5.52 -8.84 -3.00
N CYS A 270 6.58 -9.29 -2.32
CA CYS A 270 7.81 -9.76 -2.97
C CYS A 270 7.53 -10.96 -3.89
N GLY A 271 6.71 -11.90 -3.40
CA GLY A 271 6.31 -13.08 -4.17
C GLY A 271 5.40 -12.74 -5.36
N TRP A 272 4.54 -11.73 -5.20
CA TRP A 272 3.70 -11.19 -6.28
C TRP A 272 4.54 -10.54 -7.38
N ASP A 273 5.55 -9.74 -7.00
CA ASP A 273 6.49 -9.16 -7.95
C ASP A 273 7.32 -10.26 -8.65
N GLY A 274 7.65 -11.32 -7.90
CA GLY A 274 8.34 -12.51 -8.40
C GLY A 274 9.86 -12.45 -8.22
N HIS A 275 10.33 -11.71 -7.21
CA HIS A 275 11.73 -11.66 -6.83
C HIS A 275 11.93 -12.23 -5.43
N VAL A 276 13.19 -12.52 -5.10
CA VAL A 276 13.61 -13.02 -3.79
C VAL A 276 14.88 -12.31 -3.35
N HIS A 277 14.96 -12.00 -2.05
CA HIS A 277 16.13 -11.42 -1.39
C HIS A 277 16.43 -12.15 -0.06
N PRO A 278 17.63 -12.08 0.52
CA PRO A 278 18.01 -12.89 1.69
C PRO A 278 17.54 -12.30 3.04
N ARG A 279 16.47 -11.50 3.06
CA ARG A 279 16.02 -10.77 4.27
C ARG A 279 14.57 -11.09 4.60
N GLY A 280 14.21 -10.97 5.88
CA GLY A 280 12.82 -11.00 6.33
C GLY A 280 12.14 -12.36 6.36
N LEU A 281 10.85 -12.34 6.68
CA LEU A 281 9.92 -13.45 6.62
C LEU A 281 8.96 -13.26 5.43
N ARG A 282 8.82 -14.29 4.60
CA ARG A 282 7.94 -14.25 3.42
C ARG A 282 7.29 -15.58 3.13
N VAL A 283 6.23 -15.56 2.34
CA VAL A 283 5.70 -16.77 1.69
C VAL A 283 6.49 -17.06 0.41
N VAL A 284 6.71 -18.33 0.09
CA VAL A 284 7.42 -18.71 -1.15
C VAL A 284 6.70 -18.15 -2.39
N PRO A 285 7.42 -17.64 -3.41
CA PRO A 285 6.79 -16.87 -4.51
C PRO A 285 5.65 -17.57 -5.25
N ASP A 286 5.78 -18.88 -5.50
CA ASP A 286 4.74 -19.65 -6.20
C ASP A 286 3.43 -19.68 -5.42
N GLN A 287 3.53 -19.90 -4.10
CA GLN A 287 2.37 -19.91 -3.22
C GLN A 287 1.86 -18.49 -2.95
N ALA A 288 2.74 -17.50 -2.83
CA ALA A 288 2.37 -16.09 -2.75
C ALA A 288 1.49 -15.67 -3.94
N ARG A 289 1.81 -16.13 -5.16
CA ARG A 289 0.95 -15.91 -6.35
C ARG A 289 -0.39 -16.65 -6.27
N GLN A 290 -0.41 -17.87 -5.72
CA GLN A 290 -1.66 -18.61 -5.53
C GLN A 290 -2.58 -17.90 -4.53
N ILE A 291 -2.07 -17.47 -3.38
CA ILE A 291 -2.86 -16.70 -2.41
C ILE A 291 -3.25 -15.33 -2.97
N GLY A 292 -2.40 -14.69 -3.77
CA GLY A 292 -2.75 -13.48 -4.52
C GLY A 292 -3.93 -13.70 -5.49
N ALA A 293 -4.02 -14.87 -6.14
CA ALA A 293 -5.18 -15.24 -6.95
C ALA A 293 -6.46 -15.33 -6.11
N ASN A 294 -6.35 -15.91 -4.91
CA ASN A 294 -7.48 -15.99 -4.00
C ASN A 294 -7.92 -14.61 -3.51
N TYR A 295 -6.99 -13.74 -3.12
CA TYR A 295 -7.30 -12.37 -2.69
C TYR A 295 -8.12 -11.65 -3.76
N ILE A 296 -7.64 -11.68 -5.02
CA ILE A 296 -8.34 -11.04 -6.13
C ILE A 296 -9.69 -11.70 -6.44
N THR A 297 -9.76 -13.03 -6.43
CA THR A 297 -11.01 -13.75 -6.69
C THR A 297 -12.05 -13.51 -5.60
N TYR A 298 -11.62 -13.52 -4.34
CA TYR A 298 -12.44 -13.20 -3.18
C TYR A 298 -12.95 -11.76 -3.25
N LEU A 299 -12.09 -10.79 -3.59
CA LEU A 299 -12.49 -9.40 -3.78
C LEU A 299 -13.58 -9.27 -4.85
N LEU A 300 -13.37 -9.89 -6.02
CA LEU A 300 -14.33 -9.83 -7.12
C LEU A 300 -15.67 -10.50 -6.76
N GLY A 301 -15.63 -11.60 -6.01
CA GLY A 301 -16.83 -12.34 -5.57
C GLY A 301 -17.59 -11.63 -4.44
N SER A 302 -16.88 -10.99 -3.51
CA SER A 302 -17.46 -10.34 -2.33
C SER A 302 -17.85 -8.88 -2.55
N PHE A 303 -17.38 -8.26 -3.65
CA PHE A 303 -17.60 -6.84 -3.94
C PHE A 303 -19.08 -6.43 -3.91
N GLN A 304 -19.97 -7.26 -4.46
CA GLN A 304 -21.41 -6.95 -4.46
C GLN A 304 -22.01 -7.01 -3.04
N LEU A 305 -21.53 -7.94 -2.19
CA LEU A 305 -22.02 -8.10 -0.82
C LEU A 305 -21.69 -6.87 0.04
N GLY A 306 -20.54 -6.24 -0.19
CA GLY A 306 -20.13 -5.04 0.52
C GLY A 306 -21.00 -3.81 0.25
N ARG A 307 -21.77 -3.80 -0.84
CA ARG A 307 -22.59 -2.66 -1.25
C ARG A 307 -23.98 -2.61 -0.63
N PHE A 308 -24.42 -3.69 0.01
CA PHE A 308 -25.77 -3.81 0.57
C PHE A 308 -25.85 -3.62 2.09
N LEU A 309 -24.70 -3.37 2.74
CA LEU A 309 -24.58 -3.12 4.18
C LEU A 309 -24.67 -1.62 4.47
#